data_AF-G4Z1F3-F1
#
_entry.id   AF-G4Z1F3-F1
#
_cell.length_a   1.000
_cell.length_b   1.000
_cell.length_c   1.000
_cell.angle_alpha   90.00
_cell.angle_beta   90.00
_cell.angle_gamma   90.00
#
_symmetry.space_group_name_H-M   'P 1'
#
loop_
_entity.id
_entity.type
_entity.pdbx_description
1 polymer ?
#
loop_
_entity_poly.entity_id
_entity_poly.type
_entity_poly.pdbx_seq_one_letter_code
_entity_poly.pdbx_strand_id
1 'polypeptide(L)'
;MPADPLYERWTKPTDRMTEIITRLRGLRIVRQEPVECLFSFICSSNNNIARIQGMVDKLKAAYGDLIYEGEDKQEQQYFYAFPSVDTLAAKCEEATLRALGFGYRAAFIVKTAKQL
;
A
#
# COMPACT_ATOMS: atom_id res chain seq x y z
N MET A 1 14.60 -12.89 11.10
CA MET A 1 14.73 -12.70 12.55
C MET A 1 13.60 -13.44 13.25
N PRO A 2 13.89 -14.23 14.30
CA PRO A 2 12.85 -14.84 15.12
C PRO A 2 12.08 -13.75 15.87
N ALA A 3 10.76 -13.85 15.90
CA ALA A 3 9.92 -12.89 16.59
C ALA A 3 9.69 -13.24 18.07
N ASP A 4 9.96 -14.49 18.47
CA ASP A 4 9.72 -14.97 19.84
C ASP A 4 10.42 -14.11 20.91
N PRO A 5 11.67 -13.65 20.75
CA PRO A 5 12.29 -12.74 21.72
C PRO A 5 11.54 -11.41 21.89
N LEU A 6 10.84 -10.94 20.86
CA LEU A 6 10.02 -9.73 20.95
C LEU A 6 8.72 -10.02 21.71
N TYR A 7 8.07 -11.15 21.44
CA TYR A 7 6.88 -11.58 22.17
C TYR A 7 7.19 -11.75 23.66
N GLU A 8 8.26 -12.45 24.02
CA GLU A 8 8.71 -12.62 25.42
C GLU A 8 8.94 -11.28 26.12
N ARG A 9 9.57 -10.32 25.43
CA ARG A 9 9.78 -8.98 25.96
C ARG A 9 8.46 -8.23 26.15
N TRP A 10 7.57 -8.28 25.18
CA TRP A 10 6.31 -7.53 25.20
C TRP A 10 5.27 -8.10 26.16
N THR A 11 5.36 -9.40 26.49
CA THR A 11 4.47 -10.06 27.47
C THR A 11 5.07 -10.12 28.88
N LYS A 12 6.20 -9.44 29.14
CA LYS A 12 6.80 -9.35 30.48
C LYS A 12 5.98 -8.51 31.47
N PRO A 13 5.39 -7.36 31.09
CA PRO A 13 4.40 -6.68 31.94
C PRO A 13 3.13 -7.53 32.09
N THR A 14 2.27 -7.19 33.04
CA THR A 14 0.94 -7.79 33.17
C THR A 14 -0.11 -6.70 33.03
N ASP A 15 -0.43 -6.36 31.79
CA ASP A 15 -1.36 -5.28 31.44
C ASP A 15 -2.24 -5.65 30.24
N ARG A 16 -3.10 -4.72 29.82
CA ARG A 16 -3.98 -4.91 28.67
C ARG A 16 -3.22 -5.24 27.38
N MET A 17 -2.01 -4.71 27.19
CA MET A 17 -1.22 -4.99 25.99
C MET A 17 -0.73 -6.43 25.97
N THR A 18 -0.40 -6.97 27.14
CA THR A 18 0.00 -8.38 27.32
C THR A 18 -1.10 -9.33 26.86
N GLU A 19 -2.35 -9.07 27.25
CA GLU A 19 -3.51 -9.87 26.81
C GLU A 19 -3.69 -9.82 25.29
N ILE A 20 -3.59 -8.63 24.69
CA ILE A 20 -3.76 -8.44 23.24
C ILE A 20 -2.65 -9.16 22.46
N ILE A 21 -1.39 -8.97 22.86
CA ILE A 21 -0.23 -9.53 22.17
C ILE A 21 -0.24 -11.06 22.25
N THR A 22 -0.66 -11.62 23.39
CA THR A 22 -0.80 -13.07 23.57
C THR A 22 -1.85 -13.66 22.63
N ARG A 23 -2.99 -12.98 22.45
CA ARG A 23 -4.07 -13.41 21.53
C ARG A 23 -3.69 -13.25 20.05
N LEU A 24 -2.82 -12.31 19.73
CA LEU A 24 -2.39 -11.98 18.36
C LEU A 24 -0.97 -12.51 18.05
N ARG A 25 -0.62 -13.68 18.59
CA ARG A 25 0.67 -14.30 18.33
C ARG A 25 0.78 -14.70 16.85
N GLY A 26 1.90 -14.37 16.22
CA GLY A 26 2.15 -14.63 14.80
C GLY A 26 2.15 -13.37 13.92
N LEU A 27 1.71 -12.22 14.43
CA LEU A 27 1.87 -10.94 13.73
C LEU A 27 3.34 -10.66 13.41
N ARG A 28 3.57 -10.11 12.21
CA ARG A 28 4.88 -9.73 11.67
C ARG A 28 4.77 -8.38 10.99
N ILE A 29 5.86 -7.61 11.04
CA ILE A 29 6.00 -6.40 10.23
C ILE A 29 6.58 -6.82 8.88
N VAL A 30 5.88 -6.45 7.80
CA VAL A 30 6.34 -6.72 6.43
C VAL A 30 7.40 -5.68 6.06
N ARG A 31 8.50 -6.14 5.47
CA ARG A 31 9.50 -5.28 4.85
C ARG A 31 9.08 -4.97 3.42
N GLN A 32 8.23 -3.95 3.28
CA GLN A 32 7.74 -3.48 1.97
C GLN A 32 8.80 -2.64 1.25
N GLU A 33 8.69 -2.55 -0.08
CA GLU A 33 9.52 -1.65 -0.88
C GLU A 33 9.18 -0.18 -0.50
N PRO A 34 10.18 0.69 -0.25
CA PRO A 34 9.94 2.04 0.26
C PRO A 34 9.02 2.93 -0.58
N VAL A 35 9.13 2.87 -1.91
CA VAL A 35 8.31 3.69 -2.83
C VAL A 35 6.84 3.24 -2.76
N GLU A 36 6.57 1.95 -2.93
CA GLU A 36 5.23 1.38 -2.80
C GLU A 36 4.61 1.71 -1.44
N CYS A 37 5.38 1.54 -0.36
CA CYS A 37 4.94 1.85 0.99
C CYS A 37 4.55 3.32 1.13
N LEU A 38 5.42 4.25 0.72
CA LEU A 38 5.19 5.69 0.82
C LEU A 38 3.90 6.12 0.10
N PHE A 39 3.74 5.74 -1.17
CA PHE A 39 2.58 6.14 -1.95
C PHE A 39 1.28 5.46 -1.48
N SER A 40 1.36 4.23 -0.98
CA SER A 40 0.23 3.54 -0.34
C SER A 40 -0.21 4.24 0.94
N PHE A 41 0.72 4.74 1.76
CA PHE A 41 0.40 5.50 2.96
C PHE A 41 -0.10 6.93 2.67
N ILE A 42 0.32 7.56 1.56
CA ILE A 42 -0.33 8.80 1.10
C ILE A 42 -1.83 8.54 0.86
N CYS A 43 -2.18 7.39 0.25
CA CYS A 43 -3.57 6.99 0.01
C CYS A 43 -4.37 6.69 1.29
N SER A 44 -3.70 6.40 2.42
CA SER A 44 -4.34 5.96 3.67
C SER A 44 -4.81 7.09 4.58
N SER A 45 -4.22 8.28 4.44
CA SER A 45 -4.55 9.47 5.25
C SER A 45 -6.06 9.70 5.35
N ASN A 46 -6.67 9.56 6.53
CA ASN A 46 -8.13 9.66 6.75
C ASN A 46 -8.97 8.84 5.74
N ASN A 47 -8.78 7.53 5.70
CA ASN A 47 -9.42 6.61 4.76
C ASN A 47 -9.67 5.22 5.39
N ASN A 48 -10.37 4.32 4.69
CA ASN A 48 -10.60 2.93 5.15
C ASN A 48 -9.87 1.90 4.27
N ILE A 49 -9.59 0.72 4.82
CA ILE A 49 -8.76 -0.31 4.18
C ILE A 49 -9.26 -0.69 2.78
N ALA A 50 -10.57 -0.93 2.61
CA ALA A 50 -11.14 -1.31 1.32
C ALA A 50 -10.93 -0.22 0.24
N ARG A 51 -11.12 1.05 0.60
CA ARG A 51 -10.89 2.17 -0.33
C ARG A 51 -9.40 2.38 -0.60
N ILE A 52 -8.53 2.20 0.38
CA ILE A 52 -7.07 2.30 0.19
C ILE A 52 -6.61 1.26 -0.82
N GLN A 53 -7.03 0.00 -0.64
CA GLN A 53 -6.69 -1.09 -1.55
C GLN A 53 -7.13 -0.76 -2.99
N GLY A 54 -8.39 -0.34 -3.18
CA GLY A 54 -8.88 0.06 -4.50
C GLY A 54 -8.15 1.27 -5.09
N MET A 55 -7.67 2.21 -4.27
CA MET A 55 -6.85 3.34 -4.75
C MET A 55 -5.47 2.85 -5.23
N VAL A 56 -4.80 1.99 -4.45
CA VAL A 56 -3.51 1.41 -4.84
C VAL A 56 -3.65 0.57 -6.10
N ASP A 57 -4.70 -0.23 -6.23
CA ASP A 57 -4.96 -1.03 -7.44
C ASP A 57 -5.19 -0.16 -8.68
N LYS A 58 -5.95 0.93 -8.56
CA LYS A 58 -6.11 1.91 -9.65
C LYS A 58 -4.80 2.60 -10.01
N LEU A 59 -3.94 2.89 -9.03
CA LEU A 59 -2.64 3.49 -9.30
C LEU A 59 -1.75 2.54 -10.11
N LYS A 60 -1.69 1.27 -9.71
CA LYS A 60 -0.96 0.21 -10.43
C LYS A 60 -1.53 0.00 -11.83
N ALA A 61 -2.85 -0.08 -11.98
CA ALA A 61 -3.47 -0.26 -13.30
C ALA A 61 -3.28 0.95 -14.24
N ALA A 62 -3.19 2.17 -13.71
CA ALA A 62 -3.04 3.37 -14.52
C ALA A 62 -1.58 3.63 -14.95
N TYR A 63 -0.60 3.24 -14.14
CA TYR A 63 0.81 3.64 -14.33
C TYR A 63 1.82 2.51 -14.20
N GLY A 64 1.43 1.33 -13.71
CA GLY A 64 2.30 0.18 -13.51
C GLY A 64 2.36 -0.71 -14.75
N ASP A 65 3.45 -1.47 -14.85
CA ASP A 65 3.63 -2.44 -15.93
C ASP A 65 2.78 -3.69 -15.67
N LEU A 66 2.15 -4.22 -16.72
CA LEU A 66 1.40 -5.47 -16.63
C LEU A 66 2.37 -6.64 -16.38
N ILE A 67 2.18 -7.36 -15.27
CA ILE A 67 2.97 -8.54 -14.89
C ILE A 67 2.28 -9.82 -15.35
N TYR A 68 0.95 -9.86 -15.28
CA TYR A 68 0.18 -11.06 -15.58
C TYR A 68 -1.21 -10.70 -16.10
N GLU A 69 -1.61 -11.41 -17.13
CA GLU A 69 -2.96 -11.42 -17.69
C GLU A 69 -3.50 -12.86 -17.60
N GLY A 70 -4.63 -13.02 -16.92
CA GLY A 70 -5.27 -14.32 -16.76
C GLY A 70 -5.87 -14.83 -18.06
N GLU A 71 -5.68 -16.12 -18.33
CA GLU A 71 -6.14 -16.79 -19.56
C GLU A 71 -7.61 -17.25 -19.50
N ASP A 72 -8.25 -17.19 -18.33
CA ASP A 72 -9.61 -17.66 -18.15
C ASP A 72 -10.63 -16.66 -18.73
N LYS A 73 -11.51 -17.15 -19.61
CA LYS A 73 -12.53 -16.35 -20.28
C LYS A 73 -13.70 -15.97 -19.37
N GLN A 74 -13.81 -16.61 -18.19
CA GLN A 74 -14.90 -16.34 -17.25
C GLN A 74 -14.57 -15.18 -16.28
N GLU A 75 -13.31 -15.03 -15.87
CA GLU A 75 -12.85 -13.93 -15.02
C GLU A 75 -11.47 -13.42 -15.48
N GLN A 76 -11.49 -12.33 -16.24
CA GLN A 76 -10.26 -11.66 -16.69
C GLN A 76 -9.56 -11.01 -15.50
N GLN A 77 -8.37 -11.50 -15.14
CA GLN A 77 -7.57 -10.97 -14.04
C GLN A 77 -6.29 -10.32 -14.57
N TYR A 78 -6.02 -9.08 -14.15
CA TYR A 78 -4.79 -8.36 -14.48
C TYR A 78 -4.02 -8.04 -13.20
N PHE A 79 -2.72 -8.35 -13.19
CA PHE A 79 -1.82 -7.91 -12.14
C PHE A 79 -0.80 -6.92 -12.71
N TYR A 80 -0.76 -5.73 -12.12
CA TYR A 80 0.17 -4.68 -12.48
C TYR A 80 1.20 -4.50 -11.36
N ALA A 81 2.45 -4.23 -11.75
CA ALA A 81 3.51 -3.82 -10.84
C ALA A 81 3.17 -2.50 -10.16
N PHE A 82 3.82 -2.21 -9.04
CA PHE A 82 3.83 -0.84 -8.53
C PHE A 82 4.65 0.05 -9.48
N PRO A 83 4.12 1.23 -9.90
CA PRO A 83 4.82 2.10 -10.84
C PRO A 83 6.12 2.66 -10.24
N SER A 84 7.14 2.80 -11.09
CA SER A 84 8.39 3.47 -10.71
C SER A 84 8.18 4.96 -10.42
N VAL A 85 9.08 5.54 -9.61
CA VAL A 85 9.08 6.98 -9.34
C VAL A 85 9.16 7.79 -10.63
N ASP A 86 10.06 7.43 -11.56
CA ASP A 86 10.19 8.12 -12.85
C ASP A 86 8.88 8.13 -13.64
N THR A 87 8.18 7.00 -13.66
CA THR A 87 6.88 6.90 -14.33
C THR A 87 5.84 7.78 -13.66
N LEU A 88 5.79 7.79 -12.32
CA LEU A 88 4.90 8.67 -11.57
C LEU A 88 5.25 10.15 -11.79
N ALA A 89 6.53 10.52 -11.78
CA ALA A 89 6.98 11.90 -11.97
C ALA A 89 6.65 12.43 -13.36
N ALA A 90 6.80 11.58 -14.39
CA ALA A 90 6.62 11.95 -15.79
C ALA A 90 5.16 11.91 -16.26
N LYS A 91 4.39 10.89 -15.84
CA LYS A 91 3.05 10.62 -16.40
C LYS A 91 1.90 10.90 -15.43
N CYS A 92 2.17 10.99 -14.12
CA CYS A 92 1.10 11.15 -13.15
C CYS A 92 0.62 12.59 -13.09
N GLU A 93 -0.61 12.82 -13.52
CA GLU A 93 -1.27 14.12 -13.47
C GLU A 93 -2.34 14.19 -12.39
N GLU A 94 -2.45 15.34 -11.72
CA GLU A 94 -3.40 15.52 -10.62
C GLU A 94 -4.84 15.36 -11.11
N ALA A 95 -5.15 15.89 -12.30
CA ALA A 95 -6.48 15.79 -12.91
C ALA A 95 -6.91 14.33 -13.11
N THR A 96 -6.00 13.49 -13.63
CA THR A 96 -6.23 12.05 -13.83
C THR A 96 -6.48 11.34 -12.50
N LEU A 97 -5.65 11.58 -11.49
CA LEU A 97 -5.86 10.99 -10.16
C LEU A 97 -7.19 11.44 -9.51
N ARG A 98 -7.59 12.70 -9.71
CA ARG A 98 -8.89 13.19 -9.23
C ARG A 98 -10.05 12.47 -9.92
N ALA A 99 -9.97 12.28 -11.24
CA ALA A 99 -10.95 11.51 -12.00
C ALA A 99 -11.03 10.05 -11.52
N LEU A 100 -9.90 9.46 -11.11
CA LEU A 100 -9.83 8.11 -10.54
C LEU A 100 -10.34 8.01 -9.08
N GLY A 101 -10.65 9.15 -8.45
CA GLY A 101 -11.26 9.21 -7.11
C GLY A 101 -10.28 9.36 -5.94
N PHE A 102 -9.04 9.81 -6.19
CA PHE A 102 -8.03 10.01 -5.14
C PHE A 102 -8.31 11.23 -4.25
N GLY A 103 -9.15 12.16 -4.72
CA GLY A 103 -9.53 13.36 -3.99
C GLY A 103 -8.33 14.28 -3.75
N TYR A 104 -8.23 14.88 -2.56
CA TYR A 104 -7.14 15.80 -2.22
C TYR A 104 -5.74 15.14 -2.23
N ARG A 105 -5.67 13.81 -2.08
CA ARG A 105 -4.40 13.06 -2.09
C ARG A 105 -3.73 13.05 -3.46
N ALA A 106 -4.48 13.33 -4.53
CA ALA A 106 -3.96 13.44 -5.88
C ALA A 106 -2.78 14.44 -5.94
N ALA A 107 -2.94 15.62 -5.34
CA ALA A 107 -1.90 16.64 -5.29
C ALA A 107 -0.63 16.14 -4.55
N PHE A 108 -0.81 15.39 -3.47
CA PHE A 108 0.31 14.87 -2.68
C PHE A 108 1.08 13.79 -3.43
N ILE A 109 0.41 12.90 -4.16
CA ILE A 109 1.07 11.87 -4.97
C ILE A 109 1.93 12.53 -6.05
N VAL A 110 1.35 13.44 -6.84
CA VAL A 110 2.08 14.11 -7.92
C VAL A 110 3.25 14.93 -7.38
N LYS A 111 3.04 15.67 -6.29
CA LYS A 111 4.12 16.46 -5.67
C LYS A 111 5.24 15.56 -5.13
N THR A 112 4.89 14.46 -4.46
CA THR A 112 5.88 13.53 -3.89
C THR A 112 6.69 12.85 -5.00
N ALA A 113 6.04 12.40 -6.07
CA ALA A 113 6.73 11.80 -7.21
C ALA A 113 7.74 12.75 -7.86
N LYS A 114 7.44 14.05 -7.94
CA LYS A 114 8.34 15.06 -8.50
C LYS A 114 9.50 15.48 -7.56
N GLN A 115 9.44 15.08 -6.29
CA GLN A 115 10.46 15.42 -5.28
C GLN A 115 11.44 14.28 -5.00
N LEU A 116 11.09 13.06 -5.42
CA LEU A 116 11.95 11.88 -5.38
C LEU A 116 12.74 11.78 -6.68
#